data_AF-A0A5R8M206-F1
#
_entry.id   AF-A0A5R8M206-F1
#
_cell.length_a   1.000
_cell.length_b   1.000
_cell.length_c   1.000
_cell.angle_alpha   90.00
_cell.angle_beta   90.00
_cell.angle_gamma   90.00
#
_symmetry.space_group_name_H-M   'P 1'
#
loop_
_entity.id
_entity.type
_entity.pdbx_description
1 polymer ?
#
loop_
_entity_poly.entity_id
_entity_poly.type
_entity_poly.pdbx_seq_one_letter_code
_entity_poly.pdbx_strand_id
1 'polypeptide(L)'
;MSEEKLYAVKDDEGLLLLYSEQGAPLWRVWGEMFADKPTAERAAHAENGHVVTLIEEPEKVVLTKEQAEIVENARDAEYPATYISDHSHSDEERLIINAYVNGYTVAKEKKYLLPMDGTLEENDDNDNYQLYAYCHKGRWLADEVETDPSYKHPTVTQKELETAPAWVKTIKPVEVTDDDD
;
A
#
# COMPACT_ATOMS: atom_id res chain seq x y z
N MET A 1 -24.32 -4.65 -10.41
CA MET A 1 -24.58 -3.20 -10.28
C MET A 1 -23.50 -2.51 -11.09
N SER A 2 -23.84 -1.80 -12.16
CA SER A 2 -22.86 -0.98 -12.88
C SER A 2 -22.53 0.24 -12.00
N GLU A 3 -21.27 0.41 -11.62
CA GLU A 3 -20.78 1.58 -10.91
C GLU A 3 -20.75 2.78 -11.85
N GLU A 4 -21.90 3.40 -12.10
CA GLU A 4 -21.94 4.67 -12.81
C GLU A 4 -21.36 5.77 -11.90
N LYS A 5 -20.13 6.18 -12.18
CA LYS A 5 -19.45 7.28 -11.48
C LYS A 5 -20.04 8.61 -11.96
N LEU A 6 -20.58 9.40 -11.05
CA LEU A 6 -21.00 10.80 -11.28
C LEU A 6 -19.89 11.74 -10.83
N TYR A 7 -19.61 12.76 -11.62
CA TYR A 7 -18.58 13.76 -11.39
C TYR A 7 -19.22 15.13 -11.19
N ALA A 8 -18.58 15.99 -10.42
CA ALA A 8 -18.93 17.40 -10.28
C ALA A 8 -17.66 18.25 -10.39
N VAL A 9 -17.81 19.55 -10.63
CA VAL A 9 -16.69 20.50 -10.61
C VAL A 9 -16.83 21.40 -9.41
N LYS A 10 -15.76 21.59 -8.66
CA LYS A 10 -15.73 22.33 -7.39
C LYS A 10 -14.66 23.43 -7.45
N ASP A 11 -14.93 24.58 -6.85
CA ASP A 11 -13.95 25.66 -6.68
C ASP A 11 -13.14 25.50 -5.38
N ASP A 12 -12.18 26.40 -5.16
CA ASP A 12 -11.33 26.40 -3.96
C ASP A 12 -12.10 26.75 -2.67
N GLU A 13 -13.29 27.34 -2.79
CA GLU A 13 -14.20 27.64 -1.66
C GLU A 13 -15.13 26.46 -1.34
N GLY A 14 -15.12 25.44 -2.19
CA GLY A 14 -15.88 24.22 -2.04
C GLY A 14 -17.30 24.27 -2.60
N LEU A 15 -17.61 25.26 -3.44
CA LEU A 15 -18.86 25.39 -4.18
C LEU A 15 -18.77 24.58 -5.47
N LEU A 16 -19.92 24.05 -5.90
CA LEU A 16 -20.08 23.30 -7.12
C LEU A 16 -20.45 24.21 -8.29
N LEU A 17 -19.92 23.88 -9.46
CA LEU A 17 -20.19 24.54 -10.72
C LEU A 17 -21.62 24.22 -11.20
N LEU A 18 -22.31 25.25 -11.69
CA LEU A 18 -23.62 25.20 -12.32
C LEU A 18 -23.64 26.18 -13.48
N TYR A 19 -24.22 25.83 -14.63
CA TYR A 19 -24.48 26.81 -15.67
C TYR A 19 -25.88 27.41 -15.53
N SER A 20 -25.98 28.73 -15.63
CA SER A 20 -27.27 29.40 -15.80
C SER A 20 -27.93 29.03 -17.13
N GLU A 21 -29.22 29.34 -17.29
CA GLU A 21 -29.92 29.14 -18.57
C GLU A 21 -29.24 29.87 -19.75
N GLN A 22 -28.46 30.93 -19.47
CA GLN A 22 -27.70 31.68 -20.46
C GLN A 22 -26.28 31.14 -20.69
N GLY A 23 -25.92 30.03 -20.03
CA GLY A 23 -24.60 29.40 -20.14
C GLY A 23 -23.49 30.07 -19.35
N ALA A 24 -23.80 31.02 -18.46
CA ALA A 24 -22.80 31.62 -17.57
C ALA A 24 -22.52 30.71 -16.36
N PRO A 25 -21.24 30.54 -15.95
CA PRO A 25 -20.85 29.73 -14.81
C PRO A 25 -21.30 30.38 -13.49
N LEU A 26 -21.81 29.56 -12.58
CA LEU A 26 -22.24 29.92 -11.23
C LEU A 26 -21.67 28.93 -10.22
N TRP A 27 -21.16 29.44 -9.11
CA TRP A 27 -20.68 28.64 -7.98
C TRP A 27 -21.75 28.60 -6.88
N ARG A 28 -22.18 27.41 -6.49
CA ARG A 28 -23.29 27.18 -5.54
C ARG A 28 -23.04 25.95 -4.67
N VAL A 29 -23.76 25.80 -3.57
CA VAL A 29 -23.66 24.58 -2.73
C VAL A 29 -24.29 23.34 -3.38
N TRP A 30 -24.96 23.50 -4.52
CA TRP A 30 -25.44 22.44 -5.42
C TRP A 30 -25.00 22.77 -6.85
N GLY A 31 -24.78 21.79 -7.70
CA GLY A 31 -24.25 22.03 -9.06
C GLY A 31 -24.65 20.97 -10.07
N GLU A 32 -24.12 21.13 -11.29
CA GLU A 32 -24.28 20.17 -12.37
C GLU A 32 -23.44 18.92 -12.13
N MET A 33 -24.05 17.78 -12.42
CA MET A 33 -23.39 16.48 -12.39
C MET A 33 -23.07 16.04 -13.82
N PHE A 34 -21.87 15.52 -14.00
CA PHE A 34 -21.38 14.99 -15.27
C PHE A 34 -21.30 13.47 -15.17
N ALA A 35 -21.87 12.77 -16.15
CA ALA A 35 -21.77 11.30 -16.24
C ALA A 35 -20.40 10.84 -16.79
N ASP A 36 -19.62 11.76 -17.36
CA ASP A 36 -18.37 11.49 -18.07
C ASP A 36 -17.25 12.37 -17.51
N LYS A 37 -16.14 11.74 -17.10
CA LYS A 37 -14.98 12.42 -16.50
C LYS A 37 -14.34 13.45 -17.46
N PRO A 38 -14.04 13.12 -18.73
CA PRO A 38 -13.54 14.11 -19.69
C PRO A 38 -14.40 15.37 -19.80
N THR A 39 -15.72 15.23 -19.67
CA THR A 39 -16.64 16.38 -19.73
C THR A 39 -16.53 17.26 -18.48
N ALA A 40 -16.45 16.65 -17.29
CA ALA A 40 -16.18 17.38 -16.06
C ALA A 40 -14.80 18.08 -16.10
N GLU A 41 -13.76 17.42 -16.62
CA GLU A 41 -12.41 17.99 -16.74
C GLU A 41 -12.37 19.20 -17.67
N ARG A 42 -13.11 19.17 -18.78
CA ARG A 42 -13.24 20.35 -19.66
C ARG A 42 -13.90 21.52 -18.95
N ALA A 43 -14.97 21.26 -18.18
CA ALA A 43 -15.64 22.30 -17.41
C ALA A 43 -14.74 22.85 -16.29
N ALA A 44 -14.03 21.98 -15.57
CA ALA A 44 -13.05 22.36 -14.56
C ALA A 44 -11.94 23.25 -15.14
N HIS A 45 -11.38 22.88 -16.29
CA HIS A 45 -10.37 23.69 -16.97
C HIS A 45 -10.92 25.04 -17.47
N ALA A 46 -12.15 25.07 -18.00
CA ALA A 46 -12.76 26.29 -18.52
C ALA A 46 -13.07 27.30 -17.40
N GLU A 47 -13.57 26.81 -16.27
CA GLU A 47 -14.09 27.65 -15.17
C GLU A 47 -13.12 27.78 -14.00
N ASN A 48 -11.90 27.24 -14.13
CA ASN A 48 -10.86 27.27 -13.10
C ASN A 48 -11.27 26.56 -11.78
N GLY A 49 -11.90 25.38 -11.92
CA GLY A 49 -12.23 24.47 -10.81
C GLY A 49 -11.48 23.15 -10.88
N HIS A 50 -11.86 22.19 -10.04
CA HIS A 50 -11.33 20.83 -10.03
C HIS A 50 -12.47 19.79 -10.03
N VAL A 51 -12.23 18.64 -10.65
CA VAL A 51 -13.22 17.55 -10.72
C VAL A 51 -13.25 16.75 -9.43
N VAL A 52 -14.44 16.50 -8.89
CA VAL A 52 -14.69 15.62 -7.75
C VAL A 52 -15.67 14.53 -8.14
N THR A 53 -15.61 13.35 -7.51
CA THR A 53 -16.60 12.28 -7.70
C THR A 53 -17.69 12.39 -6.62
N LEU A 54 -18.95 12.17 -7.00
CA LEU A 54 -20.09 12.23 -6.06
C LEU A 54 -19.98 11.16 -4.97
N ILE A 55 -19.41 10.03 -5.32
CA ILE A 55 -19.03 8.96 -4.39
C ILE A 55 -17.51 9.00 -4.36
N GLU A 56 -16.94 9.61 -3.32
CA GLU A 56 -15.53 9.46 -3.03
C GLU A 56 -15.27 8.00 -2.65
N GLU A 57 -14.24 7.40 -3.24
CA GLU A 57 -13.82 6.07 -2.80
C GLU A 57 -13.40 6.18 -1.33
N PRO A 58 -13.93 5.31 -0.45
CA PRO A 58 -13.63 5.41 0.96
C PRO A 58 -12.13 5.18 1.21
N GLU A 59 -11.61 5.84 2.25
CA GLU A 59 -10.21 5.68 2.63
C GLU A 59 -9.93 4.20 2.94
N LYS A 60 -8.95 3.63 2.23
CA LYS A 60 -8.58 2.22 2.37
C LYS A 60 -7.85 2.00 3.68
N VAL A 61 -8.20 0.93 4.37
CA VAL A 61 -7.55 0.52 5.61
C VAL A 61 -6.22 -0.15 5.29
N VAL A 62 -5.15 0.12 6.04
CA VAL A 62 -3.89 -0.61 5.92
C VAL A 62 -3.94 -1.84 6.82
N LEU A 63 -3.76 -3.03 6.25
CA LEU A 63 -3.79 -4.31 6.95
C LEU A 63 -2.45 -5.05 6.90
N THR A 64 -2.20 -5.93 7.86
CA THR A 64 -1.18 -6.97 7.70
C THR A 64 -1.63 -8.02 6.68
N LYS A 65 -0.70 -8.89 6.26
CA LYS A 65 -1.02 -9.99 5.34
C LYS A 65 -2.03 -10.97 5.94
N GLU A 66 -1.87 -11.31 7.22
CA GLU A 66 -2.77 -12.18 7.95
C GLU A 66 -4.17 -11.58 8.08
N GLN A 67 -4.27 -10.28 8.36
CA GLN A 67 -5.56 -9.58 8.43
C GLN A 67 -6.25 -9.50 7.06
N ALA A 68 -5.48 -9.24 6.00
CA ALA A 68 -5.99 -9.24 4.64
C ALA A 68 -6.56 -10.61 4.23
N GLU A 69 -5.90 -11.70 4.62
CA GLU A 69 -6.40 -13.06 4.38
C GLU A 69 -7.76 -13.31 5.05
N ILE A 70 -7.98 -12.79 6.26
CA ILE A 70 -9.30 -12.84 6.92
C ILE A 70 -10.36 -12.13 6.08
N VAL A 71 -10.06 -10.93 5.54
CA VAL A 71 -11.00 -10.17 4.71
C VAL A 71 -11.35 -10.93 3.44
N GLU A 72 -10.38 -11.51 2.74
CA GLU A 72 -10.64 -12.27 1.52
C GLU A 72 -11.46 -13.53 1.79
N ASN A 73 -11.09 -14.33 2.81
CA ASN A 73 -11.84 -15.53 3.16
C ASN A 73 -13.27 -15.20 3.64
N ALA A 74 -13.47 -14.06 4.30
CA ALA A 74 -14.79 -13.60 4.70
C ALA A 74 -15.70 -13.32 3.49
N ARG A 75 -15.17 -12.86 2.35
CA ARG A 75 -15.96 -12.58 1.14
C ARG A 75 -16.53 -13.85 0.50
N ASP A 76 -15.83 -14.96 0.66
CA ASP A 76 -16.25 -16.28 0.17
C ASP A 76 -17.11 -17.05 1.19
N ALA A 77 -17.19 -16.57 2.44
CA ALA A 77 -17.97 -17.21 3.50
C ALA A 77 -19.48 -16.95 3.35
N GLU A 78 -20.30 -17.93 3.75
CA GLU A 78 -21.77 -17.80 3.77
C GLU A 78 -22.22 -16.65 4.69
N TYR A 79 -21.52 -16.46 5.81
CA TYR A 79 -21.77 -15.42 6.80
C TYR A 79 -20.48 -14.64 7.08
N PRO A 80 -20.14 -13.61 6.27
CA PRO A 80 -18.89 -12.87 6.39
C PRO A 80 -18.66 -12.28 7.79
N ALA A 81 -19.70 -11.74 8.42
CA ALA A 81 -19.61 -11.16 9.77
C ALA A 81 -19.24 -12.21 10.84
N THR A 82 -19.83 -13.41 10.77
CA THR A 82 -19.48 -14.52 11.66
C THR A 82 -18.05 -14.97 11.42
N TYR A 83 -17.64 -15.10 10.15
CA TYR A 83 -16.27 -15.48 9.81
C TYR A 83 -15.25 -14.49 10.39
N ILE A 84 -15.48 -13.18 10.21
CA ILE A 84 -14.62 -12.13 10.77
C ILE A 84 -14.57 -12.22 12.30
N SER A 85 -15.72 -12.37 12.97
CA SER A 85 -15.76 -12.50 14.44
C SER A 85 -15.00 -13.73 14.95
N ASP A 86 -15.03 -14.85 14.22
CA ASP A 86 -14.37 -16.10 14.62
C ASP A 86 -12.86 -16.12 14.37
N HIS A 87 -12.37 -15.32 13.42
CA HIS A 87 -10.98 -15.36 12.94
C HIS A 87 -10.17 -14.09 13.27
N SER A 88 -10.80 -13.08 13.85
CA SER A 88 -10.13 -11.85 14.28
C SER A 88 -9.94 -11.78 15.79
N HIS A 89 -8.97 -10.98 16.24
CA HIS A 89 -8.87 -10.60 17.65
C HIS A 89 -9.90 -9.51 17.97
N SER A 90 -10.40 -9.46 19.21
CA SER A 90 -11.47 -8.54 19.61
C SER A 90 -11.13 -7.06 19.43
N ASP A 91 -9.84 -6.71 19.48
CA ASP A 91 -9.32 -5.37 19.23
C ASP A 91 -9.10 -5.07 17.73
N GLU A 92 -9.09 -6.09 16.87
CA GLU A 92 -8.88 -5.98 15.42
C GLU A 92 -10.17 -6.10 14.60
N GLU A 93 -11.25 -6.66 15.19
CA GLU A 93 -12.50 -6.92 14.48
C GLU A 93 -13.05 -5.66 13.78
N ARG A 94 -13.00 -4.50 14.47
CA ARG A 94 -13.45 -3.21 13.90
C ARG A 94 -12.59 -2.77 12.71
N LEU A 95 -11.27 -3.01 12.76
CA LEU A 95 -10.35 -2.70 11.67
C LEU A 95 -10.68 -3.57 10.44
N ILE A 96 -10.90 -4.87 10.65
CA ILE A 96 -11.19 -5.84 9.59
C ILE A 96 -12.58 -5.59 8.98
N ILE A 97 -13.60 -5.25 9.77
CA ILE A 97 -14.91 -4.85 9.26
C ILE A 97 -14.81 -3.59 8.40
N ASN A 98 -14.05 -2.58 8.84
CA ASN A 98 -13.82 -1.37 8.03
C ASN A 98 -13.11 -1.69 6.71
N ALA A 99 -12.10 -2.57 6.74
CA ALA A 99 -11.39 -3.02 5.55
C ALA A 99 -12.29 -3.82 4.59
N TYR A 100 -13.19 -4.64 5.12
CA TYR A 100 -14.15 -5.41 4.33
C TYR A 100 -15.11 -4.48 3.56
N VAL A 101 -15.57 -3.39 4.20
CA VAL A 101 -16.52 -2.44 3.62
C VAL A 101 -15.86 -1.40 2.70
N ASN A 102 -14.76 -0.80 3.15
CA ASN A 102 -14.10 0.32 2.48
C ASN A 102 -12.96 -0.11 1.55
N GLY A 103 -12.60 -1.40 1.56
CA GLY A 103 -11.39 -1.89 0.93
C GLY A 103 -10.15 -1.63 1.79
N TYR A 104 -9.04 -2.24 1.37
CA TYR A 104 -7.79 -2.20 2.10
C TYR A 104 -6.57 -2.19 1.19
N THR A 105 -5.42 -1.86 1.77
CA THR A 105 -4.09 -2.11 1.21
C THR A 105 -3.30 -2.97 2.19
N VAL A 106 -2.37 -3.78 1.68
CA VAL A 106 -1.51 -4.63 2.53
C VAL A 106 -0.24 -3.87 2.83
N ALA A 107 0.12 -3.76 4.11
CA ALA A 107 1.41 -3.26 4.53
C ALA A 107 2.52 -4.11 3.90
N LYS A 108 3.47 -3.47 3.20
CA LYS A 108 4.66 -4.17 2.69
C LYS A 108 5.41 -4.78 3.88
N GLU A 109 5.73 -6.06 3.80
CA GLU A 109 6.51 -6.75 4.84
C GLU A 109 7.91 -6.13 4.90
N LYS A 110 8.37 -5.77 6.10
CA LYS A 110 9.72 -5.21 6.27
C LYS A 110 10.76 -6.26 5.93
N LYS A 111 11.71 -5.87 5.08
CA LYS A 111 12.86 -6.66 4.68
C LYS A 111 14.14 -6.04 5.22
N TYR A 112 15.08 -6.91 5.57
CA TYR A 112 16.36 -6.51 6.13
C TYR A 112 17.52 -7.21 5.42
N LEU A 113 18.58 -6.47 5.16
CA LEU A 113 19.90 -7.00 4.86
C LEU A 113 20.69 -7.21 6.14
N LEU A 114 21.48 -8.27 6.18
CA LEU A 114 22.34 -8.61 7.32
C LEU A 114 23.81 -8.66 6.89
N PRO A 115 24.44 -7.51 6.60
CA PRO A 115 25.86 -7.47 6.25
C PRO A 115 26.71 -7.92 7.44
N MET A 116 27.68 -8.81 7.20
CA MET A 116 28.58 -9.31 8.23
C MET A 116 29.80 -8.40 8.40
N ASP A 117 29.88 -7.70 9.53
CA ASP A 117 31.01 -6.81 9.82
C ASP A 117 32.37 -7.52 9.66
N GLY A 118 33.29 -6.88 8.93
CA GLY A 118 34.66 -7.38 8.72
C GLY A 118 34.85 -8.34 7.56
N THR A 119 33.84 -8.56 6.72
CA THR A 119 33.93 -9.40 5.52
C THR A 119 33.73 -8.61 4.23
N LEU A 120 33.93 -7.29 4.29
CA LEU A 120 33.91 -6.42 3.10
C LEU A 120 35.22 -6.64 2.35
N GLU A 121 35.11 -7.11 1.11
CA GLU A 121 36.21 -7.21 0.17
C GLU A 121 36.12 -6.02 -0.79
N GLU A 122 37.06 -5.08 -0.66
CA GLU A 122 37.09 -3.85 -1.44
C GLU A 122 38.03 -3.99 -2.66
N ASN A 123 37.53 -3.58 -3.84
CA ASN A 123 38.27 -3.49 -5.10
C ASN A 123 38.77 -4.84 -5.64
N ASP A 124 37.95 -5.90 -5.56
CA ASP A 124 38.20 -7.12 -6.34
C ASP A 124 37.71 -6.88 -7.78
N ASP A 125 38.64 -6.71 -8.72
CA ASP A 125 38.35 -6.39 -10.13
C ASP A 125 37.43 -5.16 -10.39
N ASN A 126 37.44 -4.19 -9.46
CA ASN A 126 36.58 -2.98 -9.36
C ASN A 126 35.20 -3.19 -8.72
N ASP A 127 34.89 -4.40 -8.29
CA ASP A 127 33.67 -4.73 -7.57
C ASP A 127 33.95 -4.83 -6.07
N ASN A 128 32.90 -4.69 -5.27
CA ASN A 128 32.97 -4.77 -3.81
C ASN A 128 32.04 -5.87 -3.33
N TYR A 129 32.58 -6.89 -2.66
CA TYR A 129 31.83 -8.04 -2.18
C TYR A 129 31.72 -8.04 -0.66
N GLN A 130 30.62 -8.60 -0.15
CA GLN A 130 30.33 -8.63 1.28
C GLN A 130 29.53 -9.88 1.60
N LEU A 131 29.86 -10.56 2.70
CA LEU A 131 29.02 -11.64 3.21
C LEU A 131 27.75 -11.07 3.83
N TYR A 132 26.61 -11.64 3.44
CA TYR A 132 25.30 -11.36 4.03
C TYR A 132 24.74 -12.63 4.66
N ALA A 133 24.23 -12.52 5.89
CA ALA A 133 23.52 -13.60 6.54
C ALA A 133 22.07 -13.69 6.02
N TYR A 134 21.59 -14.90 5.79
CA TYR A 134 20.23 -15.13 5.30
C TYR A 134 19.63 -16.43 5.83
N CYS A 135 18.31 -16.52 5.77
CA CYS A 135 17.57 -17.71 6.16
C CYS A 135 17.06 -18.43 4.90
N HIS A 136 17.45 -19.69 4.71
CA HIS A 136 16.91 -20.55 3.67
C HIS A 136 16.24 -21.77 4.30
N LYS A 137 14.91 -21.85 4.21
CA LYS A 137 14.11 -22.97 4.75
C LYS A 137 14.43 -23.25 6.23
N GLY A 138 14.56 -22.20 7.03
CA GLY A 138 14.86 -22.28 8.47
C GLY A 138 16.34 -22.54 8.80
N ARG A 139 17.23 -22.65 7.81
CA ARG A 139 18.67 -22.74 8.01
C ARG A 139 19.31 -21.39 7.77
N TRP A 140 20.10 -20.94 8.74
CA TRP A 140 20.88 -19.72 8.62
C TRP A 140 22.22 -19.99 7.95
N LEU A 141 22.52 -19.20 6.93
CA LEU A 141 23.69 -19.30 6.06
C LEU A 141 24.28 -17.91 5.84
N ALA A 142 25.47 -17.85 5.28
CA ALA A 142 26.08 -16.63 4.77
C ALA A 142 26.44 -16.84 3.30
N ASP A 143 26.24 -15.84 2.46
CA ASP A 143 26.64 -15.85 1.06
C ASP A 143 27.35 -14.55 0.70
N GLU A 144 28.27 -14.62 -0.23
CA GLU A 144 29.02 -13.47 -0.74
C GLU A 144 28.25 -12.84 -1.88
N VAL A 145 27.99 -11.53 -1.76
CA VAL A 145 27.20 -10.78 -2.73
C VAL A 145 27.89 -9.46 -3.01
N GLU A 146 27.80 -9.02 -4.26
CA GLU A 146 28.24 -7.70 -4.68
C GLU A 146 27.40 -6.63 -3.97
N THR A 147 28.06 -5.67 -3.35
CA THR A 147 27.44 -4.62 -2.53
C THR A 147 26.65 -3.58 -3.33
N ASP A 148 26.78 -3.56 -4.66
CA ASP A 148 26.00 -2.68 -5.53
C ASP A 148 24.51 -3.04 -5.43
N PRO A 149 23.63 -2.12 -4.97
CA PRO A 149 22.20 -2.40 -4.75
C PRO A 149 21.42 -2.89 -5.98
N SER A 150 21.95 -2.73 -7.20
CA SER A 150 21.34 -3.27 -8.43
C SER A 150 21.37 -4.79 -8.50
N TYR A 151 22.24 -5.46 -7.75
CA TYR A 151 22.28 -6.91 -7.65
C TYR A 151 21.25 -7.44 -6.64
N LYS A 152 20.81 -8.67 -6.89
CA LYS A 152 19.86 -9.33 -6.00
C LYS A 152 20.53 -9.72 -4.69
N HIS A 153 20.16 -9.00 -3.63
CA HIS A 153 20.61 -9.31 -2.28
C HIS A 153 19.65 -10.25 -1.55
N PRO A 154 20.15 -11.18 -0.72
CA PRO A 154 19.30 -11.97 0.15
C PRO A 154 18.78 -11.10 1.29
N THR A 155 17.46 -10.97 1.37
CA THR A 155 16.76 -10.25 2.45
C THR A 155 16.12 -11.23 3.42
N VAL A 156 15.97 -10.82 4.67
CA VAL A 156 15.22 -11.56 5.70
C VAL A 156 14.08 -10.73 6.25
N THR A 157 13.06 -11.40 6.79
CA THR A 157 11.90 -10.72 7.40
C THR A 157 12.06 -10.58 8.91
N GLN A 158 11.25 -9.70 9.53
CA GLN A 158 11.23 -9.54 10.99
C GLN A 158 10.97 -10.88 11.71
N LYS A 159 10.06 -11.68 11.17
CA LYS A 159 9.67 -12.99 11.73
C LYS A 159 10.83 -13.99 11.73
N GLU A 160 11.66 -13.95 10.69
CA GLU A 160 12.87 -14.79 10.63
C GLU A 160 13.87 -14.37 11.71
N LEU A 161 14.10 -13.07 11.87
CA LEU A 161 15.01 -12.51 12.88
C LEU A 161 14.65 -12.90 14.32
N GLU A 162 13.36 -12.99 14.65
CA GLU A 162 12.90 -13.42 15.99
C GLU A 162 13.39 -14.84 16.33
N THR A 163 13.39 -15.72 15.33
CA THR A 163 13.82 -17.12 15.44
C THR A 163 15.32 -17.33 15.14
N ALA A 164 16.06 -16.26 14.87
CA ALA A 164 17.45 -16.34 14.46
C ALA A 164 18.40 -16.85 15.56
N PRO A 165 19.48 -17.56 15.20
CA PRO A 165 20.51 -18.00 16.13
C PRO A 165 21.31 -16.82 16.68
N ALA A 166 22.03 -17.05 17.78
CA ALA A 166 22.75 -16.01 18.51
C ALA A 166 23.72 -15.20 17.63
N TRP A 167 24.44 -15.85 16.71
CA TRP A 167 25.41 -15.18 15.83
C TRP A 167 24.74 -14.26 14.78
N VAL A 168 23.50 -14.53 14.40
CA VAL A 168 22.74 -13.65 13.51
C VAL A 168 22.24 -12.44 14.28
N LYS A 169 21.80 -12.65 15.52
CA LYS A 169 21.28 -11.57 16.39
C LYS A 169 22.35 -10.54 16.78
N THR A 170 23.63 -10.83 16.57
CA THR A 170 24.72 -9.85 16.73
C THR A 170 24.92 -8.97 15.49
N ILE A 171 24.38 -9.35 14.34
CA ILE A 171 24.47 -8.57 13.09
C ILE A 171 23.44 -7.45 13.14
N LYS A 172 23.86 -6.24 12.77
CA LYS A 172 22.95 -5.09 12.71
C LYS A 172 22.10 -5.15 11.43
N PRO A 173 20.77 -5.31 11.53
CA PRO A 173 19.91 -5.32 10.35
C PRO A 173 19.83 -3.94 9.70
N VAL A 174 19.84 -3.92 8.37
CA VAL A 174 19.61 -2.74 7.55
C VAL A 174 18.27 -2.90 6.84
N GLU A 175 17.29 -2.07 7.20
CA GLU A 175 15.97 -2.08 6.57
C GLU A 175 16.11 -1.64 5.10
N VAL A 176 15.50 -2.40 4.20
CA VAL A 176 15.46 -2.09 2.77
C VAL A 176 14.01 -2.04 2.30
N THR A 177 13.72 -1.06 1.44
CA THR A 177 12.45 -1.01 0.72
C THR A 177 12.55 -1.91 -0.49
N ASP A 178 11.51 -2.71 -0.76
CA ASP A 178 11.31 -3.22 -2.11
C ASP A 178 10.98 -2.00 -2.98
N ASP A 179 12.01 -1.41 -3.57
CA ASP A 179 11.88 -0.48 -4.68
C ASP A 179 11.38 -1.30 -5.87
N ASP A 180 10.06 -1.25 -6.03
CA ASP A 180 9.19 -1.68 -7.13
C ASP A 180 9.81 -2.59 -8.22
N ASP A 181 9.39 -3.87 -8.21
CA ASP A 181 9.35 -4.72 -9.42
C ASP A 181 8.37 -4.15 -10.47
#